data_AF-A0A2N2VYL8-F1
#
_entry.id   AF-A0A2N2VYL8-F1
#
_cell.length_a   1.000
_cell.length_b   1.000
_cell.length_c   1.000
_cell.angle_alpha   90.00
_cell.angle_beta   90.00
_cell.angle_gamma   90.00
#
_symmetry.space_group_name_H-M   'P 1'
#
loop_
_entity.id
_entity.type
_entity.pdbx_description
1 polymer ?
#
loop_
_entity_poly.entity_id
_entity_poly.type
_entity_poly.pdbx_seq_one_letter_code
_entity_poly.pdbx_strand_id
1 'polypeptide(L)'
;MKTANKTHGRFFALLKQTPGYVSKYREQMKIALVEHFSDGKTSSLTEMYEKYPDAYERMIYNMKKERLVSPQSKRVYDPEADIWRKRVIAAICKWVDRNGIKTNDKVSYAISLACRAANCSSFNRIPQVRLAEIYNAFIKKNSTAVECNVQQEIELLLDLEKAVQEIKDSLKQI
;
A
#
# COMPACT_ATOMS: atom_id res chain seq x y z
N MET A 1 42.76 -9.07 8.84
CA MET A 1 42.28 -7.69 8.64
C MET A 1 40.77 -7.72 8.47
N LYS A 2 40.00 -7.13 9.40
CA LYS A 2 38.53 -7.10 9.31
C LYS A 2 38.12 -6.06 8.25
N THR A 3 37.40 -6.48 7.23
CA THR A 3 36.88 -5.63 6.16
C THR A 3 35.89 -4.61 6.75
N ALA A 4 36.16 -3.32 6.53
CA ALA A 4 35.27 -2.24 6.95
C ALA A 4 33.96 -2.35 6.16
N ASN A 5 32.95 -2.97 6.77
CA ASN A 5 31.65 -3.17 6.16
C ASN A 5 31.04 -1.78 5.89
N LYS A 6 30.85 -1.44 4.60
CA LYS A 6 30.23 -0.19 4.12
C LYS A 6 28.72 -0.13 4.39
N THR A 7 28.23 -0.67 5.51
CA THR A 7 26.81 -0.98 5.70
C THR A 7 25.93 0.20 6.12
N HIS A 8 26.50 1.35 6.50
CA HIS A 8 25.73 2.51 6.95
C HIS A 8 26.13 3.85 6.31
N GLY A 9 26.69 3.82 5.09
CA GLY A 9 27.10 5.04 4.38
C GLY A 9 25.98 6.08 4.23
N ARG A 10 24.75 5.61 3.98
CA ARG A 10 23.54 6.46 3.88
C ARG A 10 23.23 7.19 5.20
N PHE A 11 23.37 6.51 6.34
CA PHE A 11 23.17 7.12 7.66
C PHE A 11 24.21 8.20 7.93
N PHE A 12 25.51 7.88 7.78
CA PHE A 12 26.57 8.84 8.09
C PHE A 12 26.59 10.05 7.15
N ALA A 13 26.15 9.87 5.89
CA ALA A 13 25.96 10.99 4.97
C ALA A 13 24.87 11.95 5.47
N LEU A 14 23.76 11.43 6.01
CA LEU A 14 22.68 12.23 6.58
C LEU A 14 23.06 12.87 7.90
N LEU A 15 23.79 12.16 8.75
CA LEU A 15 24.24 12.67 10.05
C LEU A 15 25.10 13.93 9.89
N LYS A 16 26.02 13.94 8.92
CA LYS A 16 26.85 15.12 8.60
C LYS A 16 26.04 16.33 8.12
N GLN A 17 24.82 16.11 7.64
CA GLN A 17 23.93 17.13 7.11
C GLN A 17 22.88 17.58 8.12
N THR A 18 22.84 16.97 9.32
CA THR A 18 21.88 17.31 10.36
C THR A 18 22.20 18.71 10.94
N PRO A 19 21.22 19.61 11.12
CA PRO A 19 21.45 20.91 11.74
C PRO A 19 22.15 20.77 13.10
N GLY A 20 23.18 21.56 13.33
CA GLY A 20 23.99 21.47 14.57
C GLY A 20 24.97 20.30 14.59
N TYR A 21 25.22 19.62 13.46
CA TYR A 21 26.27 18.61 13.38
C TYR A 21 27.65 19.18 13.69
N VAL A 22 28.32 18.58 14.68
CA VAL A 22 29.73 18.86 14.99
C VAL A 22 30.52 17.56 14.95
N SER A 23 31.62 17.53 14.19
CA SER A 23 32.40 16.30 13.98
C SER A 23 32.86 15.64 15.29
N LYS A 24 33.16 16.42 16.33
CA LYS A 24 33.59 15.90 17.65
C LYS A 24 32.50 15.14 18.40
N TYR A 25 31.23 15.42 18.10
CA TYR A 25 30.07 14.76 18.72
C TYR A 25 29.42 13.70 17.84
N ARG A 26 30.08 13.34 16.73
CA ARG A 26 29.54 12.40 15.72
C ARG A 26 29.04 11.10 16.35
N GLU A 27 29.79 10.54 17.29
CA GLU A 27 29.48 9.24 17.89
C GLU A 27 28.32 9.35 18.88
N GLN A 28 28.30 10.40 19.70
CA GLN A 28 27.22 10.69 20.65
C GLN A 28 25.91 10.98 19.91
N MET A 29 25.96 11.77 18.83
CA MET A 29 24.79 12.04 17.99
C MET A 29 24.26 10.75 17.34
N LYS A 30 25.15 9.85 16.89
CA LYS A 30 24.74 8.54 16.38
C LYS A 30 24.03 7.73 17.45
N ILE A 31 24.64 7.59 18.64
CA ILE A 31 24.08 6.81 19.75
C ILE A 31 22.70 7.36 20.13
N ALA A 32 22.58 8.66 20.33
CA ALA A 32 21.32 9.30 20.70
C ALA A 32 20.20 9.05 19.67
N LEU A 33 20.52 9.13 18.37
CA LEU A 33 19.55 8.83 17.31
C LEU A 33 19.14 7.35 17.31
N VAL A 34 20.09 6.43 17.41
CA VAL A 34 19.81 4.99 17.41
C VAL A 34 18.98 4.60 18.63
N GLU A 35 19.31 5.14 19.81
CA GLU A 35 18.58 4.89 21.05
C GLU A 35 17.16 5.45 20.97
N HIS A 36 16.99 6.69 20.49
CA HIS A 36 15.68 7.32 20.31
C HIS A 36 14.78 6.50 19.38
N PHE A 37 15.25 6.15 18.19
CA PHE A 37 14.43 5.46 17.19
C PHE A 37 14.25 3.96 17.45
N SER A 38 15.10 3.36 18.29
CA SER A 38 14.95 1.97 18.73
C SER A 38 14.09 1.83 19.98
N ASP A 39 13.54 2.92 20.52
CA ASP A 39 12.81 2.97 21.79
C ASP A 39 13.67 2.46 22.97
N GLY A 40 14.96 2.84 22.98
CA GLY A 40 15.92 2.45 24.02
C GLY A 40 16.46 1.02 23.92
N LYS A 41 16.11 0.26 22.87
CA LYS A 41 16.48 -1.16 22.75
C LYS A 41 17.94 -1.38 22.38
N THR A 42 18.56 -0.44 21.65
CA THR A 42 19.98 -0.52 21.29
C THR A 42 20.56 0.86 21.05
N SER A 43 21.87 0.99 21.20
CA SER A 43 22.68 2.14 20.79
C SER A 43 23.59 1.81 19.58
N SER A 44 23.56 0.56 19.13
CA SER A 44 24.36 0.07 18.01
C SER A 44 23.58 0.17 16.71
N LEU A 45 24.11 0.98 15.78
CA LEU A 45 23.52 1.17 14.45
C LEU A 45 23.44 -0.15 13.65
N THR A 46 24.44 -1.01 13.81
CA THR A 46 24.48 -2.33 13.16
C THR A 46 23.41 -3.24 13.74
N GLU A 47 23.30 -3.29 15.08
CA GLU A 47 22.28 -4.11 15.74
C GLU A 47 20.88 -3.63 15.41
N MET A 48 20.66 -2.31 15.36
CA MET A 48 19.40 -1.71 14.94
C MET A 48 19.03 -2.12 13.51
N TYR A 49 19.99 -2.10 12.59
CA TYR A 49 19.77 -2.50 11.20
C TYR A 49 19.42 -3.98 11.06
N GLU A 50 20.10 -4.86 11.80
CA GLU A 50 19.94 -6.31 11.69
C GLU A 50 18.71 -6.82 12.44
N LYS A 51 18.45 -6.34 13.65
CA LYS A 51 17.38 -6.85 14.53
C LYS A 51 16.10 -6.01 14.50
N TYR A 52 16.19 -4.72 14.13
CA TYR A 52 15.07 -3.78 14.17
C TYR A 52 14.95 -2.97 12.86
N PRO A 53 14.79 -3.64 11.70
CA PRO A 53 14.85 -2.99 10.38
C PRO A 53 13.81 -1.87 10.19
N ASP A 54 12.60 -2.05 10.74
CA ASP A 54 11.56 -1.02 10.67
C ASP A 54 11.95 0.25 11.43
N ALA A 55 12.60 0.11 12.59
CA ALA A 55 13.10 1.22 13.38
C ALA A 55 14.22 1.96 12.65
N TYR A 56 15.13 1.21 12.03
CA TYR A 56 16.21 1.77 11.23
C TYR A 56 15.66 2.57 10.03
N GLU A 57 14.72 2.01 9.26
CA GLU A 57 14.14 2.74 8.13
C GLU A 57 13.34 3.97 8.57
N ARG A 58 12.63 3.92 9.71
CA ARG A 58 11.98 5.09 10.31
C ARG A 58 12.99 6.19 10.69
N MET A 59 14.12 5.83 11.30
CA MET A 59 15.18 6.79 11.63
C MET A 59 15.70 7.48 10.38
N ILE A 60 16.08 6.70 9.36
CA ILE A 60 16.61 7.28 8.14
C ILE A 60 15.57 8.12 7.41
N TYR A 61 14.31 7.73 7.46
CA TYR A 61 13.20 8.53 6.93
C TYR A 61 13.10 9.88 7.63
N ASN A 62 13.13 9.93 8.96
CA ASN A 62 13.06 11.18 9.72
C ASN A 62 14.27 12.08 9.46
N MET A 63 15.48 11.52 9.45
CA MET A 63 16.70 12.27 9.09
C MET A 63 16.64 12.85 7.67
N LYS A 64 16.00 12.14 6.72
CA LYS A 64 15.73 12.69 5.38
C LYS A 64 14.63 13.74 5.39
N LYS A 65 13.59 13.56 6.21
CA LYS A 65 12.45 14.48 6.32
C LYS A 65 12.88 15.85 6.79
N GLU A 66 13.79 15.93 7.76
CA GLU A 66 14.38 17.19 8.20
C GLU A 66 15.18 17.91 7.08
N ARG A 67 15.70 17.15 6.10
CA ARG A 67 16.32 17.69 4.88
C ARG A 67 15.30 18.16 3.82
N LEU A 68 14.01 17.81 3.94
CA LEU A 68 12.96 18.13 2.95
C LEU A 68 12.51 19.60 2.93
N VAL A 69 13.19 20.52 3.63
CA VAL A 69 13.08 21.96 3.33
C VAL A 69 13.82 22.32 2.01
N SER A 70 14.18 21.32 1.20
CA SER A 70 14.70 21.48 -0.17
C SER A 70 13.63 21.09 -1.21
N PRO A 71 13.25 21.98 -2.15
CA PRO A 71 12.18 21.77 -3.13
C PRO A 71 12.36 20.59 -4.11
N GLN A 72 13.51 19.92 -4.13
CA GLN A 72 13.88 18.97 -5.18
C GLN A 72 13.83 17.49 -4.78
N SER A 73 13.42 17.16 -3.55
CA SER A 73 13.33 15.77 -3.11
C SER A 73 12.03 15.08 -3.57
N LYS A 74 11.97 14.71 -4.85
CA LYS A 74 11.02 13.72 -5.36
C LYS A 74 11.34 12.35 -4.74
N ARG A 75 10.31 11.69 -4.19
CA ARG A 75 10.26 10.37 -3.50
C ARG A 75 10.35 10.44 -1.98
N VAL A 76 9.34 11.07 -1.39
CA VAL A 76 9.06 11.01 0.04
C VAL A 76 8.20 9.77 0.29
N TYR A 77 8.62 8.91 1.21
CA TYR A 77 7.74 7.87 1.76
C TYR A 77 6.59 8.59 2.46
N ASP A 78 5.43 8.56 1.83
CA ASP A 78 4.21 9.09 2.40
C ASP A 78 3.44 7.91 3.01
N PRO A 79 3.37 7.80 4.36
CA PRO A 79 2.68 6.69 5.02
C PRO A 79 1.19 6.66 4.68
N GLU A 80 0.59 7.82 4.40
CA GLU A 80 -0.81 7.90 4.00
C GLU A 80 -0.98 7.35 2.58
N ALA A 81 -0.13 7.78 1.64
CA ALA A 81 -0.12 7.21 0.29
C ALA A 81 0.16 5.70 0.29
N ASP A 82 0.94 5.17 1.24
CA ASP A 82 1.19 3.73 1.37
C ASP A 82 -0.07 2.93 1.77
N ILE A 83 -0.86 3.48 2.70
CA ILE A 83 -2.16 2.92 3.06
C ILE A 83 -3.08 2.89 1.83
N TRP A 84 -3.14 3.99 1.07
CA TRP A 84 -3.93 4.05 -0.17
C TRP A 84 -3.46 3.07 -1.24
N ARG A 85 -2.15 2.88 -1.40
CA ARG A 85 -1.58 1.88 -2.31
C ARG A 85 -2.08 0.47 -1.97
N LYS A 86 -2.03 0.07 -0.70
CA LYS A 86 -2.52 -1.23 -0.24
C LYS A 86 -4.03 -1.38 -0.47
N ARG A 87 -4.81 -0.32 -0.19
CA ARG A 87 -6.27 -0.30 -0.43
C ARG A 87 -6.63 -0.48 -1.89
N VAL A 88 -5.94 0.20 -2.80
CA VAL A 88 -6.15 0.09 -4.25
C VAL A 88 -5.89 -1.34 -4.73
N ILE A 89 -4.77 -1.94 -4.33
CA ILE A 89 -4.46 -3.33 -4.69
C ILE A 89 -5.57 -4.27 -4.23
N ALA A 90 -6.00 -4.15 -2.96
CA ALA A 90 -7.07 -4.99 -2.41
C ALA A 90 -8.40 -4.83 -3.18
N ALA A 91 -8.81 -3.60 -3.49
CA ALA A 91 -10.05 -3.33 -4.21
C ALA A 91 -10.04 -3.90 -5.64
N ILE A 92 -8.90 -3.81 -6.34
CA ILE A 92 -8.75 -4.36 -7.68
C ILE A 92 -8.70 -5.89 -7.64
N CYS A 93 -7.96 -6.49 -6.72
CA CYS A 93 -7.92 -7.95 -6.57
C CYS A 93 -9.33 -8.52 -6.32
N LYS A 94 -10.13 -7.86 -5.46
CA LYS A 94 -11.52 -8.25 -5.22
C LYS A 94 -12.36 -8.19 -6.50
N TRP A 95 -12.15 -7.17 -7.33
CA TRP A 95 -12.83 -7.05 -8.62
C TRP A 95 -12.40 -8.16 -9.58
N VAL A 96 -11.11 -8.47 -9.68
CA VAL A 96 -10.55 -9.57 -10.47
C VAL A 96 -11.19 -10.91 -10.08
N ASP A 97 -11.26 -11.20 -8.78
CA ASP A 97 -11.84 -12.44 -8.25
C ASP A 97 -13.33 -12.54 -8.61
N ARG A 98 -14.09 -11.45 -8.50
CA ARG A 98 -15.53 -11.43 -8.86
C ARG A 98 -15.81 -11.59 -10.35
N ASN A 99 -14.90 -11.12 -11.20
CA ASN A 99 -15.05 -11.24 -12.65
C ASN A 99 -14.44 -12.55 -13.18
N GLY A 100 -13.90 -13.42 -12.31
CA GLY A 100 -13.30 -14.69 -12.71
C GLY A 100 -12.07 -14.56 -13.63
N ILE A 101 -11.39 -13.41 -13.59
CA ILE A 101 -10.24 -13.14 -14.47
C ILE A 101 -9.05 -13.99 -14.01
N LYS A 102 -8.61 -14.92 -14.85
CA LYS A 102 -7.45 -15.77 -14.56
C LYS A 102 -6.15 -14.96 -14.75
N THR A 103 -5.35 -14.85 -13.70
CA THR A 103 -4.06 -14.17 -13.72
C THR A 103 -3.00 -15.01 -13.03
N ASN A 104 -1.77 -15.03 -13.56
CA ASN A 104 -0.63 -15.74 -12.92
C ASN A 104 -0.26 -15.13 -11.56
N ASP A 105 -0.21 -13.80 -11.47
CA ASP A 105 -0.06 -13.05 -10.22
C ASP A 105 -1.08 -11.92 -10.14
N LYS A 106 -2.02 -12.07 -9.21
CA LYS A 106 -3.11 -11.10 -8.98
C LYS A 106 -2.59 -9.74 -8.55
N VAL A 107 -1.53 -9.70 -7.74
CA VAL A 107 -1.00 -8.43 -7.21
C VAL A 107 -0.28 -7.66 -8.30
N SER A 108 0.59 -8.30 -9.08
CA SER A 108 1.23 -7.66 -10.24
C SER A 108 0.24 -7.19 -11.29
N TYR A 109 -0.84 -7.95 -11.51
CA TYR A 109 -1.93 -7.53 -12.39
C TYR A 109 -2.63 -6.28 -11.86
N ALA A 110 -3.00 -6.25 -10.58
CA ALA A 110 -3.65 -5.11 -9.94
C ALA A 110 -2.77 -3.85 -9.99
N ILE A 111 -1.47 -3.99 -9.72
CA ILE A 111 -0.47 -2.93 -9.83
C ILE A 111 -0.42 -2.38 -11.26
N SER A 112 -0.34 -3.26 -12.25
CA SER A 112 -0.29 -2.87 -13.67
C SER A 112 -1.55 -2.14 -14.11
N LEU A 113 -2.72 -2.61 -13.66
CA LEU A 113 -4.00 -1.99 -13.95
C LEU A 113 -4.11 -0.59 -13.32
N ALA A 114 -3.69 -0.45 -12.06
CA ALA A 114 -3.67 0.85 -11.39
C ALA A 114 -2.71 1.84 -12.07
N CYS A 115 -1.52 1.40 -12.48
CA CYS A 115 -0.57 2.21 -13.25
C CYS A 115 -1.17 2.72 -14.55
N ARG A 116 -1.86 1.85 -15.30
CA ARG A 116 -2.57 2.24 -16.54
C ARG A 116 -3.68 3.24 -16.27
N ALA A 117 -4.51 3.00 -15.25
CA ALA A 117 -5.59 3.91 -14.85
C ALA A 117 -5.08 5.29 -14.39
N ALA A 118 -3.88 5.33 -13.80
CA ALA A 118 -3.22 6.55 -13.34
C ALA A 118 -2.34 7.23 -14.39
N ASN A 119 -2.17 6.65 -15.59
CA ASN A 119 -1.18 7.07 -16.58
C ASN A 119 0.23 7.28 -15.97
N CYS A 120 0.66 6.33 -15.14
CA CYS A 120 1.93 6.39 -14.42
C CYS A 120 2.77 5.15 -14.73
N SER A 121 4.08 5.35 -14.96
CA SER A 121 5.02 4.25 -15.24
C SER A 121 5.39 3.41 -14.03
N SER A 122 5.08 3.88 -12.82
CA SER A 122 5.36 3.17 -11.58
C SER A 122 4.28 3.44 -10.56
N PHE A 123 3.84 2.38 -9.87
CA PHE A 123 2.76 2.45 -8.88
C PHE A 123 3.10 3.36 -7.70
N ASN A 124 4.36 3.36 -7.30
CA ASN A 124 4.86 4.21 -6.22
C ASN A 124 4.92 5.70 -6.60
N ARG A 125 4.69 6.05 -7.87
CA ARG A 125 4.61 7.45 -8.34
C ARG A 125 3.19 7.99 -8.40
N ILE A 126 2.18 7.15 -8.18
CA ILE A 126 0.79 7.59 -8.24
C ILE A 126 0.51 8.49 -7.03
N PRO A 127 0.03 9.74 -7.24
CA PRO A 127 -0.35 10.62 -6.14
C PRO A 127 -1.49 10.06 -5.31
N GLN A 128 -1.55 10.40 -4.02
CA GLN A 128 -2.61 9.94 -3.11
C GLN A 128 -4.02 10.23 -3.66
N VAL A 129 -4.27 11.44 -4.14
CA VAL A 129 -5.58 11.83 -4.70
C VAL A 129 -5.99 10.88 -5.81
N ARG A 130 -5.06 10.53 -6.70
CA ARG A 130 -5.31 9.60 -7.80
C ARG A 130 -5.51 8.17 -7.32
N LEU A 131 -4.79 7.73 -6.28
CA LEU A 131 -5.04 6.43 -5.65
C LEU A 131 -6.45 6.35 -5.04
N ALA A 132 -6.92 7.41 -4.39
CA ALA A 132 -8.26 7.47 -3.82
C ALA A 132 -9.36 7.41 -4.90
N GLU A 133 -9.19 8.12 -6.02
CA GLU A 133 -10.10 8.05 -7.17
C GLU A 133 -10.19 6.63 -7.74
N ILE A 134 -9.03 5.98 -7.95
CA ILE A 134 -8.97 4.60 -8.45
C ILE A 134 -9.65 3.66 -7.46
N TYR A 135 -9.35 3.79 -6.17
CA TYR A 135 -10.01 3.00 -5.12
C TYR A 135 -11.54 3.15 -5.17
N ASN A 136 -12.05 4.37 -5.18
CA ASN A 136 -13.48 4.65 -5.21
C ASN A 136 -14.15 4.07 -6.46
N ALA A 137 -13.50 4.16 -7.62
CA ALA A 137 -13.99 3.56 -8.86
C ALA A 137 -14.13 2.04 -8.75
N PHE A 138 -13.14 1.35 -8.17
CA PHE A 138 -13.19 -0.10 -7.99
C PHE A 138 -14.15 -0.54 -6.89
N ILE A 139 -14.32 0.25 -5.82
CA ILE A 139 -15.37 0.01 -4.82
C ILE A 139 -16.75 0.09 -5.48
N LYS A 140 -17.01 1.13 -6.28
CA LYS A 140 -18.28 1.25 -7.02
C LYS A 140 -18.51 0.06 -7.94
N LYS A 141 -17.51 -0.32 -8.75
CA LYS A 141 -17.58 -1.51 -9.63
C LYS A 141 -17.87 -2.80 -8.86
N ASN A 142 -17.29 -2.93 -7.66
CA ASN A 142 -17.55 -4.06 -6.81
C ASN A 142 -18.99 -4.06 -6.30
N SER A 143 -19.54 -2.92 -5.86
CA SER A 143 -20.94 -2.85 -5.41
C SER A 143 -21.93 -3.14 -6.53
N THR A 144 -21.75 -2.54 -7.71
CA THR A 144 -22.65 -2.77 -8.85
C THR A 144 -22.67 -4.22 -9.32
N ALA A 145 -21.54 -4.93 -9.22
CA ALA A 145 -21.50 -6.36 -9.53
C ALA A 145 -22.34 -7.20 -8.57
N VAL A 146 -22.44 -6.79 -7.29
CA VAL A 146 -23.31 -7.46 -6.31
C VAL A 146 -24.77 -7.16 -6.60
N GLU A 147 -25.10 -5.89 -6.85
CA GLU A 147 -26.47 -5.45 -7.17
C GLU A 147 -27.02 -6.18 -8.41
N CYS A 148 -26.20 -6.32 -9.46
CA CYS A 148 -26.59 -7.05 -10.67
C CYS A 148 -26.88 -8.53 -10.39
N ASN A 149 -26.02 -9.20 -9.62
CA ASN A 149 -26.23 -10.61 -9.27
C ASN A 149 -27.53 -10.79 -8.45
N VAL A 150 -27.80 -9.91 -7.49
CA VAL A 150 -29.02 -9.94 -6.68
C VAL A 150 -30.26 -9.72 -7.56
N GLN A 151 -30.19 -8.80 -8.52
CA GLN A 151 -31.28 -8.56 -9.46
C GLN A 151 -31.57 -9.80 -10.32
N GLN A 152 -30.52 -10.47 -10.82
CA GLN A 152 -30.67 -11.72 -11.57
C GLN A 152 -31.29 -12.83 -10.72
N GLU A 153 -30.90 -12.97 -9.46
CA GLU A 153 -31.50 -13.95 -8.54
C GLU A 153 -32.98 -13.65 -8.26
N ILE A 154 -33.34 -12.38 -8.06
CA ILE A 154 -34.74 -11.96 -7.87
C ILE A 154 -35.57 -12.25 -9.13
N GLU A 155 -35.06 -11.93 -10.31
CA GLU A 155 -35.74 -12.19 -11.58
C GLU A 155 -35.99 -13.70 -11.77
N LEU A 156 -34.98 -14.52 -11.46
CA LEU A 156 -35.10 -15.97 -11.51
C LEU A 156 -36.14 -16.52 -10.52
N LEU A 157 -36.22 -15.96 -9.31
CA LEU A 157 -37.23 -16.33 -8.31
C LEU A 157 -38.65 -15.96 -8.77
N LEU A 158 -38.83 -14.76 -9.36
CA LEU A 158 -40.12 -14.32 -9.88
C LEU A 158 -40.60 -15.22 -11.02
N ASP A 159 -39.69 -15.68 -11.89
CA ASP A 159 -40.04 -16.59 -12.98
C ASP A 159 -40.38 -18.00 -12.48
N LEU A 160 -39.70 -18.48 -11.43
CA LEU A 160 -40.07 -19.71 -10.74
C LEU A 160 -41.46 -19.62 -10.09
N GLU A 161 -41.78 -18.49 -9.43
CA GLU A 161 -43.09 -18.27 -8.83
C GLU A 161 -44.21 -18.30 -9.87
N LYS A 162 -44.01 -17.65 -11.03
CA LYS A 162 -44.96 -17.71 -12.16
C LYS A 162 -45.17 -19.13 -12.65
N ALA A 163 -44.08 -19.87 -12.89
CA ALA A 163 -44.17 -21.25 -13.38
C ALA A 163 -44.93 -22.17 -12.39
N VAL A 164 -44.69 -22.00 -11.09
CA VAL A 164 -45.42 -22.73 -10.05
C VAL A 164 -46.91 -22.37 -10.06
N GLN A 165 -47.24 -21.10 -10.28
CA GLN A 165 -48.62 -20.64 -10.35
C GLN A 165 -49.35 -21.22 -11.56
N GLU A 166 -48.71 -21.26 -12.73
CA GLU A 166 -49.25 -21.89 -13.95
C GLU A 166 -49.54 -23.39 -13.76
N ILE A 167 -48.64 -24.12 -13.08
CA ILE A 167 -48.85 -25.52 -12.74
C ILE A 167 -50.06 -25.69 -11.82
N LYS A 168 -50.18 -24.85 -10.77
CA LYS A 168 -51.31 -24.88 -9.84
C LYS A 168 -52.64 -24.63 -10.56
N ASP A 169 -52.68 -23.66 -11.47
CA ASP A 169 -53.90 -23.31 -12.18
C ASP A 169 -54.27 -24.37 -13.23
N SER A 170 -53.30 -25.05 -13.83
CA SER A 170 -53.52 -26.22 -14.69
C SER A 170 -54.12 -27.41 -13.93
N LEU A 171 -53.69 -27.66 -12.70
CA LEU A 171 -54.21 -28.74 -11.85
C LEU A 171 -55.64 -28.48 -11.34
N LYS A 172 -56.08 -27.22 -11.26
CA LYS A 172 -57.46 -26.88 -10.86
C LYS A 172 -58.49 -27.11 -11.96
N GLN A 173 -58.06 -27.31 -13.21
CA GLN A 173 -58.95 -27.56 -14.36
C GLN A 173 -59.17 -29.04 -14.66
N ILE A 174 -58.55 -29.94 -13.89
CA ILE A 174 -58.74 -31.39 -13.93
C ILE A 174 -59.61 -31.79 -12.74
#